data_AF-A0A8J7PKK7-F1
#
_entry.id   AF-A0A8J7PKK7-F1
#
_cell.length_a   1.000
_cell.length_b   1.000
_cell.length_c   1.000
_cell.angle_alpha   90.00
_cell.angle_beta   90.00
_cell.angle_gamma   90.00
#
_symmetry.space_group_name_H-M   'P 1'
#
loop_
_entity.id
_entity.type
_entity.pdbx_description
1 polymer ?
#
loop_
_entity_poly.entity_id
_entity_poly.type
_entity_poly.pdbx_seq_one_letter_code
_entity_poly.pdbx_strand_id
1 'polypeptide(L)'
;MSRQDETPVVAVVTVLGVELEALKRAFGFTEGDRRPGGGNLYYEKRHTSLGGPVRLQLHVQGKAGNTDAAAETTAVLHAARPRFMVLCGIAAGYRDKVRIGDVVVPRAVVDTTRKMAQDGRLLPRPEVATPQVAVIKMTAASGIASKDWRDRFRQLVPEPLAPPTGSEREYAEHVAVEPSEHDAAVLSDNLLLRDPAVVVDAANTLHQQIRAAEMEAAGFVAACSRLYPPVPWYIVRGISDFGDWFKGDQFHRLAASAAASYTALYIEKVLDLRIWGPATLRRPVAPGQAAPAAEAELYGVPYAPDLFVGRADDIAALKGRLGVGERIAGMTRTQVLTAVRGWPGVGKTTVATWLARDADVRHTYPDGVLWVSLGESPSLIGELARCGRYLGSDSILGVPTVAEAAETLARLLRGKRVLMVVDDVWEPSHAAPFRQAAPAESAILVTTRQPGIADQLSLGPDGGVQPPRPRRAARARPTPGVGRRRGRRAPG
;
A
#
# COMPACT_ATOMS: atom_id res chain seq x y z
N MET A 1 31.99 6.23 -18.12
CA MET A 1 31.45 6.77 -16.85
C MET A 1 31.71 5.75 -15.77
N SER A 2 32.37 6.15 -14.68
CA SER A 2 32.86 5.30 -13.59
C SER A 2 31.73 4.67 -12.77
N ARG A 3 31.98 3.47 -12.21
CA ARG A 3 31.09 2.65 -11.35
C ARG A 3 30.66 3.30 -10.02
N GLN A 4 30.68 4.62 -9.89
CA GLN A 4 30.36 5.31 -8.63
C GLN A 4 28.86 5.57 -8.39
N ASP A 5 27.99 5.28 -9.37
CA ASP A 5 26.58 5.73 -9.40
C ASP A 5 25.53 4.65 -9.03
N GLU A 6 25.95 3.48 -8.54
CA GLU A 6 25.04 2.36 -8.20
C GLU A 6 24.64 2.29 -6.71
N THR A 7 25.19 3.17 -5.85
CA THR A 7 24.86 3.14 -4.41
C THR A 7 23.42 3.61 -4.17
N PRO A 8 22.54 2.78 -3.58
CA PRO A 8 21.13 3.10 -3.42
C PRO A 8 20.91 4.25 -2.45
N VAL A 9 19.91 5.08 -2.74
CA VAL A 9 19.54 6.21 -1.88
C VAL A 9 18.52 5.77 -0.83
N VAL A 10 18.75 6.17 0.41
CA VAL A 10 17.77 6.16 1.50
C VAL A 10 17.52 7.62 1.86
N ALA A 11 16.26 8.07 1.81
CA ALA A 11 15.93 9.45 2.12
C ALA A 11 15.09 9.51 3.40
N VAL A 12 15.49 10.42 4.30
CA VAL A 12 14.78 10.76 5.52
C VAL A 12 14.17 12.14 5.34
N VAL A 13 12.85 12.24 5.45
CA VAL A 13 12.10 13.49 5.47
C VAL A 13 11.81 13.86 6.91
N THR A 14 12.05 15.11 7.25
CA THR A 14 11.76 15.69 8.57
C THR A 14 11.13 17.07 8.40
N VAL A 15 10.50 17.60 9.45
CA VAL A 15 9.60 18.75 9.33
C VAL A 15 10.27 20.02 9.86
N LEU A 16 10.82 19.95 11.07
CA LEU A 16 11.31 21.09 11.83
C LEU A 16 12.84 21.13 11.88
N GLY A 17 13.40 22.33 12.08
CA GLY A 17 14.84 22.50 12.24
C GLY A 17 15.42 21.72 13.42
N VAL A 18 14.70 21.61 14.53
CA VAL A 18 15.13 20.81 15.70
C VAL A 18 15.24 19.31 15.39
N GLU A 19 14.38 18.80 14.52
CA GLU A 19 14.39 17.40 14.09
C GLU A 19 15.55 17.14 13.12
N LEU A 20 15.77 18.06 12.17
CA LEU A 20 16.93 18.02 11.28
C LEU A 20 18.25 18.04 12.06
N GLU A 21 18.39 18.93 13.06
CA GLU A 21 19.60 18.99 13.88
C GLU A 21 19.81 17.74 14.73
N ALA A 22 18.73 17.10 15.20
CA ALA A 22 18.83 15.80 15.86
C ALA A 22 19.30 14.70 14.89
N LEU A 23 18.75 14.65 13.67
CA LEU A 23 19.18 13.72 12.62
C LEU A 23 20.64 13.95 12.21
N LYS A 24 21.04 15.21 12.01
CA LYS A 24 22.43 15.55 11.67
C LYS A 24 23.39 15.04 12.73
N ARG A 25 23.09 15.23 14.02
CA ARG A 25 23.90 14.70 15.12
C ARG A 25 23.88 13.17 15.16
N ALA A 26 22.72 12.53 14.99
CA ALA A 26 22.58 11.07 15.03
C ALA A 26 23.41 10.35 13.95
N PHE A 27 23.53 10.96 12.76
CA PHE A 27 24.24 10.41 11.61
C PHE A 27 25.61 11.08 11.35
N GLY A 28 26.00 12.06 12.17
CA GLY A 28 27.24 12.82 12.02
C GLY A 28 27.34 13.60 10.70
N PHE A 29 26.27 14.29 10.29
CA PHE A 29 26.31 15.26 9.21
C PHE A 29 26.88 16.59 9.67
N THR A 30 27.55 17.29 8.75
CA THR A 30 28.10 18.63 8.92
C THR A 30 27.54 19.58 7.85
N GLU A 31 27.82 20.88 7.96
CA GLU A 31 27.46 21.84 6.89
C GLU A 31 28.17 21.54 5.56
N GLY A 32 29.29 20.82 5.57
CA GLY A 32 29.97 20.38 4.34
C GLY A 32 29.17 19.34 3.55
N ASP A 33 28.20 18.67 4.18
CA ASP A 33 27.32 17.67 3.55
C ASP A 33 26.08 18.30 2.90
N ARG A 34 25.91 19.62 3.06
CA ARG A 34 24.81 20.40 2.50
C ARG A 34 24.85 20.40 0.96
N ARG A 35 23.71 20.20 0.32
CA ARG A 35 23.56 20.16 -1.15
C ARG A 35 22.39 21.04 -1.60
N PRO A 36 22.55 21.81 -2.69
CA PRO A 36 21.44 22.50 -3.33
C PRO A 36 20.58 21.52 -4.15
N GLY A 37 19.27 21.74 -4.19
CA GLY A 37 18.32 20.90 -4.92
C GLY A 37 17.20 21.70 -5.60
N GLY A 38 17.52 22.53 -6.60
CA GLY A 38 16.50 23.17 -7.45
C GLY A 38 15.50 24.06 -6.72
N GLY A 39 15.94 24.78 -5.67
CA GLY A 39 15.07 25.56 -4.78
C GLY A 39 14.89 24.93 -3.39
N ASN A 40 15.21 23.65 -3.25
CA ASN A 40 15.24 22.93 -1.98
C ASN A 40 16.67 22.81 -1.42
N LEU A 41 16.71 22.44 -0.14
CA LEU A 41 17.91 22.19 0.63
C LEU A 41 17.88 20.78 1.22
N TYR A 42 18.95 20.02 1.02
CA TYR A 42 19.12 18.70 1.65
C TYR A 42 20.57 18.45 2.04
N TYR A 43 20.79 17.41 2.83
CA TYR A 43 22.12 16.94 3.20
C TYR A 43 22.33 15.55 2.64
N GLU A 44 23.51 15.26 2.11
CA GLU A 44 23.84 13.93 1.60
C GLU A 44 25.22 13.47 2.05
N LYS A 45 25.30 12.23 2.53
CA LYS A 45 26.57 11.54 2.78
C LYS A 45 26.49 10.05 2.44
N ARG A 46 27.65 9.41 2.28
CA ARG A 46 27.75 7.95 2.27
C ARG A 46 27.53 7.44 3.69
N HIS A 47 26.71 6.40 3.81
CA HIS A 47 26.42 5.71 5.07
C HIS A 47 26.37 4.20 4.84
N THR A 48 26.22 3.41 5.89
CA THR A 48 26.09 1.95 5.82
C THR A 48 24.79 1.52 6.46
N SER A 49 23.98 0.74 5.74
CA SER A 49 22.83 0.03 6.28
C SER A 49 23.19 -1.45 6.52
N LEU A 50 22.31 -2.22 7.16
CA LEU A 50 22.52 -3.66 7.35
C LEU A 50 22.81 -4.38 6.01
N GLY A 51 22.12 -3.96 4.95
CA GLY A 51 22.26 -4.51 3.60
C GLY A 51 23.48 -4.05 2.81
N GLY A 52 24.27 -3.09 3.32
CA GLY A 52 25.48 -2.57 2.67
C GLY A 52 25.52 -1.04 2.53
N PRO A 53 26.38 -0.52 1.64
CA PRO A 53 26.56 0.92 1.47
C PRO A 53 25.30 1.59 0.91
N VAL A 54 24.94 2.76 1.47
CA VAL A 54 23.84 3.60 1.00
C VAL A 54 24.29 5.06 0.87
N ARG A 55 23.60 5.83 0.03
CA ARG A 55 23.63 7.29 0.10
C ARG A 55 22.46 7.73 0.97
N LEU A 56 22.77 8.31 2.12
CA LEU A 56 21.76 8.80 3.04
C LEU A 56 21.50 10.27 2.72
N GLN A 57 20.23 10.61 2.50
CA GLN A 57 19.79 11.99 2.30
C GLN A 57 18.86 12.43 3.44
N LEU A 58 19.09 13.63 3.98
CA LEU A 58 18.19 14.28 4.92
C LEU A 58 17.51 15.48 4.23
N HIS A 59 16.19 15.47 4.21
CA HIS A 59 15.35 16.51 3.63
C HIS A 59 14.51 17.16 4.72
N VAL A 60 14.31 18.48 4.62
CA VAL A 60 13.55 19.27 5.61
C VAL A 60 12.43 20.04 4.92
N GLN A 61 11.19 19.80 5.37
CA GLN A 61 9.99 20.40 4.80
C GLN A 61 9.76 21.85 5.26
N GLY A 62 10.11 22.16 6.52
CA GLY A 62 10.04 23.50 7.11
C GLY A 62 8.64 23.97 7.57
N LYS A 63 7.56 23.30 7.14
CA LYS A 63 6.17 23.60 7.57
C LYS A 63 5.44 22.32 7.89
N ALA A 64 4.63 22.30 8.95
CA ALA A 64 3.80 21.13 9.29
C ALA A 64 2.57 21.01 8.39
N GLY A 65 2.10 19.79 8.16
CA GLY A 65 0.89 19.52 7.37
C GLY A 65 1.07 18.46 6.28
N ASN A 66 -0.01 17.72 6.02
CA ASN A 66 -0.02 16.57 5.13
C ASN A 66 0.11 16.96 3.66
N THR A 67 -0.40 18.13 3.27
CA THR A 67 -0.25 18.64 1.89
C THR A 67 1.21 18.93 1.58
N ASP A 68 1.89 19.64 2.47
CA ASP A 68 3.31 19.95 2.35
C ASP A 68 4.17 18.68 2.44
N ALA A 69 3.79 17.73 3.31
CA ALA A 69 4.47 16.44 3.41
C ALA A 69 4.36 15.61 2.14
N ALA A 70 3.18 15.57 1.52
CA ALA A 70 2.99 14.92 0.24
C ALA A 70 3.80 15.59 -0.88
N ALA A 71 3.86 16.93 -0.91
CA ALA A 71 4.61 17.69 -1.90
C ALA A 71 6.12 17.46 -1.77
N GLU A 72 6.68 17.60 -0.57
CA GLU A 72 8.11 17.39 -0.29
C GLU A 72 8.51 15.94 -0.57
N THR A 73 7.73 14.98 -0.07
CA THR A 73 7.98 13.55 -0.31
C THR A 73 7.96 13.24 -1.81
N THR A 74 7.01 13.82 -2.56
CA THR A 74 6.94 13.64 -4.03
C THR A 74 8.18 14.24 -4.72
N ALA A 75 8.61 15.44 -4.33
CA ALA A 75 9.81 16.07 -4.86
C ALA A 75 11.06 15.19 -4.63
N VAL A 76 11.23 14.66 -3.41
CA VAL A 76 12.32 13.72 -3.07
C VAL A 76 12.24 12.45 -3.90
N LEU A 77 11.05 11.86 -4.04
CA LEU A 77 10.83 10.64 -4.81
C LEU A 77 11.21 10.81 -6.29
N HIS A 78 10.91 11.97 -6.87
CA HIS A 78 11.27 12.29 -8.27
C HIS A 78 12.75 12.59 -8.44
N ALA A 79 13.32 13.42 -7.57
CA ALA A 79 14.70 13.90 -7.69
C ALA A 79 15.73 12.83 -7.32
N ALA A 80 15.54 12.16 -6.18
CA ALA A 80 16.51 11.23 -5.62
C ALA A 80 16.25 9.77 -5.99
N ARG A 81 15.02 9.44 -6.41
CA ARG A 81 14.56 8.06 -6.67
C ARG A 81 14.99 7.08 -5.57
N PRO A 82 14.68 7.38 -4.30
CA PRO A 82 15.14 6.58 -3.17
C PRO A 82 14.55 5.17 -3.22
N ARG A 83 15.33 4.22 -2.72
CA ARG A 83 14.90 2.83 -2.53
C ARG A 83 14.12 2.63 -1.23
N PHE A 84 14.21 3.58 -0.31
CA PHE A 84 13.56 3.55 0.98
C PHE A 84 13.35 4.97 1.49
N MET A 85 12.15 5.23 2.01
CA MET A 85 11.78 6.51 2.60
C MET A 85 11.60 6.37 4.11
N VAL A 86 12.06 7.35 4.88
CA VAL A 86 11.79 7.45 6.32
C VAL A 86 11.16 8.80 6.61
N LEU A 87 10.06 8.82 7.36
CA LEU A 87 9.56 10.03 7.99
C LEU A 87 10.02 10.02 9.45
N CYS A 88 10.84 10.98 9.83
CA CYS A 88 11.32 11.12 11.20
C CYS A 88 10.94 12.50 11.72
N GLY A 89 10.28 12.54 12.88
CA GLY A 89 9.95 13.80 13.53
C GLY A 89 9.33 13.58 14.90
N ILE A 90 8.70 14.62 15.42
CA ILE A 90 7.99 14.58 16.70
C ILE A 90 6.48 14.40 16.52
N ALA A 91 5.78 14.08 17.60
CA ALA A 91 4.34 13.92 17.65
C ALA A 91 3.82 14.21 19.07
N ALA A 92 2.53 14.50 19.17
CA ALA A 92 1.85 14.57 20.45
C ALA A 92 1.39 13.17 20.88
N GLY A 93 1.67 12.78 22.12
CA GLY A 93 1.39 11.44 22.64
C GLY A 93 0.01 11.31 23.30
N TYR A 94 -0.47 10.08 23.41
CA TYR A 94 -1.53 9.73 24.34
C TYR A 94 -0.92 9.64 25.75
N ARG A 95 -1.11 10.69 26.55
CA ARG A 95 -0.59 10.87 27.92
C ARG A 95 -0.58 9.62 28.82
N ASP A 96 -1.65 8.84 28.84
CA ASP A 96 -1.75 7.67 29.73
C ASP A 96 -1.00 6.43 29.21
N LYS A 97 -0.52 6.47 27.96
CA LYS A 97 0.07 5.30 27.27
C LYS A 97 1.51 5.49 26.84
N VAL A 98 2.00 6.74 26.75
CA VAL A 98 3.37 7.07 26.37
C VAL A 98 3.89 8.25 27.20
N ARG A 99 5.21 8.40 27.28
CA ARG A 99 5.88 9.53 27.94
C ARG A 99 6.58 10.42 26.93
N ILE A 100 6.80 11.68 27.27
CA ILE A 100 7.66 12.58 26.50
C ILE A 100 9.07 11.99 26.43
N GLY A 101 9.63 11.92 25.23
CA GLY A 101 10.90 11.24 24.95
C GLY A 101 10.76 9.79 24.49
N ASP A 102 9.60 9.14 24.68
CA ASP A 102 9.33 7.85 24.04
C ASP A 102 9.26 7.98 22.52
N VAL A 103 9.38 6.85 21.83
CA VAL A 103 9.24 6.76 20.37
C VAL A 103 8.08 5.84 20.01
N VAL A 104 7.20 6.33 19.13
CA VAL A 104 6.17 5.54 18.47
C VAL A 104 6.64 5.18 17.07
N VAL A 105 6.70 3.88 16.81
CA VAL A 105 6.92 3.32 15.47
C VAL A 105 5.58 2.78 14.98
N PRO A 106 4.92 3.45 14.02
CA PRO A 106 3.58 3.07 13.65
C PRO A 106 3.56 1.84 12.73
N ARG A 107 2.91 0.76 13.18
CA ARG A 107 2.43 -0.32 12.30
C ARG A 107 1.18 0.06 11.51
N ALA A 108 0.50 1.12 11.93
CA ALA A 108 -0.66 1.67 11.25
C ALA A 108 -0.63 3.20 11.31
N VAL A 109 -0.88 3.84 10.17
CA VAL A 109 -1.16 5.28 10.05
C VAL A 109 -2.66 5.40 9.82
N VAL A 110 -3.35 6.03 10.77
CA VAL A 110 -4.79 6.30 10.69
C VAL A 110 -4.96 7.72 10.15
N ASP A 111 -5.22 7.83 8.86
CA ASP A 111 -5.44 9.10 8.15
C ASP A 111 -6.88 9.59 8.35
N THR A 112 -7.06 10.71 9.05
CA THR A 112 -8.38 11.37 9.24
C THR A 112 -8.51 12.69 8.48
N THR A 113 -7.60 12.98 7.55
CA THR A 113 -7.63 14.21 6.74
C THR A 113 -8.91 14.36 5.90
N ARG A 114 -9.57 13.23 5.58
CA ARG A 114 -10.87 13.21 4.91
C ARG A 114 -12.02 13.12 5.89
N LYS A 115 -13.05 13.94 5.65
CA LYS A 115 -14.21 14.08 6.53
C LYS A 115 -15.50 13.99 5.71
N MET A 116 -16.55 13.51 6.36
CA MET A 116 -17.91 13.49 5.84
C MET A 116 -18.77 14.44 6.68
N ALA A 117 -19.56 15.28 6.03
CA ALA A 117 -20.56 16.08 6.74
C ALA A 117 -21.81 15.23 6.98
N GLN A 118 -22.23 15.11 8.23
CA GLN A 118 -23.45 14.44 8.64
C GLN A 118 -24.06 15.16 9.84
N ASP A 119 -25.35 15.50 9.76
CA ASP A 119 -26.10 16.20 10.82
C ASP A 119 -25.41 17.48 11.35
N GLY A 120 -24.82 18.26 10.43
CA GLY A 120 -24.09 19.49 10.76
C GLY A 120 -22.72 19.27 11.42
N ARG A 121 -22.26 18.02 11.55
CA ARG A 121 -20.96 17.64 12.10
C ARG A 121 -20.03 17.13 11.00
N LEU A 122 -18.73 17.40 11.15
CA LEU A 122 -17.70 16.78 10.31
C LEU A 122 -17.20 15.52 11.02
N LEU A 123 -17.52 14.35 10.47
CA LEU A 123 -17.07 13.06 10.97
C LEU A 123 -15.85 12.59 10.18
N PRO A 124 -14.81 12.03 10.82
CA PRO A 124 -13.66 11.50 10.11
C PRO A 124 -14.08 10.30 9.24
N ARG A 125 -13.48 10.19 8.04
CA ARG A 125 -13.56 9.01 7.18
C ARG A 125 -12.16 8.39 7.10
N PRO A 126 -11.78 7.57 8.08
CA PRO A 126 -10.41 7.13 8.22
C PRO A 126 -9.99 6.20 7.07
N GLU A 127 -8.75 6.35 6.61
CA GLU A 127 -8.02 5.29 5.92
C GLU A 127 -6.90 4.80 6.83
N VAL A 128 -6.64 3.49 6.81
CA VAL A 128 -5.55 2.90 7.57
C VAL A 128 -4.52 2.37 6.60
N ALA A 129 -3.31 2.92 6.66
CA ALA A 129 -2.17 2.45 5.89
C ALA A 129 -1.17 1.73 6.81
N THR A 130 -0.58 0.66 6.30
CA THR A 130 0.43 -0.13 7.02
C THR A 130 1.74 -0.16 6.22
N PRO A 131 2.91 -0.26 6.87
CA PRO A 131 4.17 -0.49 6.17
C PRO A 131 4.09 -1.73 5.27
N GLN A 132 4.92 -1.80 4.23
CA GLN A 132 4.95 -2.97 3.37
C GLN A 132 5.39 -4.21 4.17
N VAL A 133 4.84 -5.38 3.80
CA VAL A 133 5.12 -6.66 4.50
C VAL A 133 6.61 -6.94 4.63
N ALA A 134 7.41 -6.59 3.61
CA ALA A 134 8.87 -6.75 3.66
C ALA A 134 9.51 -5.90 4.76
N VAL A 135 9.02 -4.67 4.98
CA VAL A 135 9.47 -3.79 6.07
C VAL A 135 9.12 -4.41 7.42
N ILE A 136 7.87 -4.85 7.59
CA ILE A 136 7.40 -5.51 8.82
C ILE A 136 8.25 -6.75 9.15
N LYS A 137 8.46 -7.64 8.18
CA LYS A 137 9.27 -8.86 8.36
C LYS A 137 10.72 -8.54 8.70
N MET A 138 11.32 -7.53 8.06
CA MET A 138 12.69 -7.09 8.31
C MET A 138 12.84 -6.49 9.72
N THR A 139 11.88 -5.65 10.15
CA THR A 139 11.85 -5.12 11.52
C THR A 139 11.74 -6.23 12.55
N ALA A 140 10.85 -7.20 12.34
CA ALA A 140 10.67 -8.34 13.24
C ALA A 140 11.89 -9.27 13.30
N ALA A 141 12.63 -9.42 12.20
CA ALA A 141 13.78 -10.32 12.11
C ALA A 141 15.05 -9.77 12.78
N SER A 142 15.31 -8.47 12.64
CA SER A 142 16.55 -7.85 13.13
C SER A 142 16.36 -7.12 14.47
N GLY A 143 15.24 -6.40 14.63
CA GLY A 143 14.94 -5.58 15.81
C GLY A 143 16.00 -4.53 16.16
N ILE A 144 15.71 -3.73 17.18
CA ILE A 144 16.70 -2.84 17.81
C ILE A 144 16.69 -3.16 19.31
N ALA A 145 17.82 -3.60 19.85
CA ALA A 145 17.93 -3.82 21.28
C ALA A 145 17.76 -2.49 22.04
N SER A 146 16.87 -2.46 23.04
CA SER A 146 16.57 -1.23 23.80
C SER A 146 17.82 -0.61 24.42
N LYS A 147 18.78 -1.44 24.85
CA LYS A 147 20.06 -0.97 25.37
C LYS A 147 20.85 -0.19 24.32
N ASP A 148 21.01 -0.74 23.11
CA ASP A 148 21.76 -0.09 22.02
C ASP A 148 21.14 1.26 21.65
N TRP A 149 19.80 1.32 21.62
CA TRP A 149 19.09 2.56 21.37
C TRP A 149 19.27 3.57 22.49
N ARG A 150 19.10 3.18 23.75
CA ARG A 150 19.34 4.08 24.88
C ARG A 150 20.78 4.58 24.93
N ASP A 151 21.75 3.75 24.57
CA ASP A 151 23.16 4.15 24.49
C ASP A 151 23.37 5.19 23.38
N ARG A 152 22.81 4.99 22.17
CA ARG A 152 22.85 5.99 21.09
C ARG A 152 22.11 7.28 21.50
N PHE A 153 20.95 7.16 22.14
CA PHE A 153 20.18 8.31 22.63
C PHE A 153 20.96 9.16 23.64
N ARG A 154 21.63 8.52 24.62
CA ARG A 154 22.48 9.22 25.61
C ARG A 154 23.66 9.95 24.98
N GLN A 155 24.13 9.56 23.80
CA GLN A 155 25.15 10.34 23.08
C GLN A 155 24.60 11.68 22.56
N LEU A 156 23.30 11.74 22.26
CA LEU A 156 22.63 12.97 21.81
C LEU A 156 22.10 13.80 22.98
N VAL A 157 21.72 13.13 24.07
CA VAL A 157 21.18 13.70 25.30
C VAL A 157 21.94 13.11 26.50
N PRO A 158 23.15 13.62 26.80
CA PRO A 158 24.01 13.04 27.83
C PRO A 158 23.46 13.25 29.24
N GLU A 159 22.80 14.39 29.47
CA GLU A 159 22.22 14.74 30.75
C GLU A 159 20.69 14.62 30.69
N PRO A 160 20.06 13.93 31.66
CA PRO A 160 18.61 13.93 31.79
C PRO A 160 18.06 15.35 31.92
N LEU A 161 16.83 15.54 31.43
CA LEU A 161 16.19 16.83 31.53
C LEU A 161 15.88 17.15 33.01
N ALA A 162 16.48 18.23 33.52
CA ALA A 162 16.22 18.69 34.88
C ALA A 162 14.82 19.31 34.98
N PRO A 163 13.97 18.87 35.92
CA PRO A 163 12.67 19.49 36.14
C PRO A 163 12.83 20.91 36.71
N PRO A 164 11.97 21.87 36.31
CA PRO A 164 11.82 23.13 37.04
C PRO A 164 11.43 22.86 38.50
N THR A 165 11.88 23.72 39.41
CA THR A 165 11.53 23.62 40.83
C THR A 165 10.01 23.58 41.02
N GLY A 166 9.51 22.55 41.69
CA GLY A 166 8.09 22.33 41.94
C GLY A 166 7.36 21.50 40.87
N SER A 167 8.03 21.12 39.78
CA SER A 167 7.49 20.25 38.72
C SER A 167 8.08 18.83 38.74
N GLU A 168 8.82 18.46 39.78
CA GLU A 168 9.59 17.20 39.84
C GLU A 168 8.70 15.96 39.69
N ARG A 169 7.53 15.96 40.33
CA ARG A 169 6.58 14.85 40.26
C ARG A 169 5.98 14.70 38.86
N GLU A 170 5.55 15.80 38.26
CA GLU A 170 4.94 15.79 36.92
C GLU A 170 5.96 15.34 35.85
N TYR A 171 7.22 15.78 35.98
CA TYR A 171 8.31 15.32 35.11
C TYR A 171 8.62 13.84 35.30
N ALA A 172 8.71 13.35 36.55
CA ALA A 172 8.96 11.94 36.82
C ALA A 172 7.86 11.02 36.28
N GLU A 173 6.61 11.52 36.22
CA GLU A 173 5.46 10.77 35.70
C GLU A 173 5.41 10.76 34.17
N HIS A 174 5.71 11.89 33.54
CA HIS A 174 5.41 12.12 32.13
C HIS A 174 6.61 12.29 31.21
N VAL A 175 7.83 12.43 31.73
CA VAL A 175 9.07 12.57 30.94
C VAL A 175 9.92 11.33 31.12
N ALA A 176 10.31 10.69 30.01
CA ALA A 176 11.13 9.49 30.04
C ALA A 176 12.60 9.83 30.36
N VAL A 177 13.12 9.23 31.43
CA VAL A 177 14.58 9.18 31.69
C VAL A 177 15.22 8.12 30.80
N GLU A 178 14.57 6.96 30.70
CA GLU A 178 14.93 5.91 29.76
C GLU A 178 13.81 5.75 28.74
N PRO A 179 14.00 6.19 27.49
CA PRO A 179 12.93 6.15 26.51
C PRO A 179 12.57 4.70 26.14
N SER A 180 11.29 4.51 25.84
CA SER A 180 10.71 3.25 25.38
C SER A 180 10.17 3.39 23.96
N GLU A 181 10.21 2.27 23.25
CA GLU A 181 9.66 2.16 21.90
C GLU A 181 8.26 1.52 21.97
N HIS A 182 7.35 2.03 21.13
CA HIS A 182 5.96 1.61 21.09
C HIS A 182 5.55 1.25 19.65
N ASP A 183 5.41 -0.05 19.38
CA ASP A 183 4.80 -0.57 18.16
C ASP A 183 3.28 -0.39 18.18
N ALA A 184 2.83 0.71 17.58
CA ALA A 184 1.48 1.24 17.78
C ALA A 184 0.91 1.84 16.50
N ALA A 185 -0.20 2.58 16.61
CA ALA A 185 -0.74 3.37 15.53
C ALA A 185 -0.50 4.86 15.79
N VAL A 186 -0.38 5.63 14.71
CA VAL A 186 -0.36 7.09 14.75
C VAL A 186 -1.60 7.64 14.04
N LEU A 187 -2.22 8.65 14.63
CA LEU A 187 -3.27 9.45 14.02
C LEU A 187 -2.64 10.56 13.18
N SER A 188 -3.07 10.73 11.94
CA SER A 188 -2.57 11.79 11.05
C SER A 188 -3.70 12.66 10.53
N ASP A 189 -3.63 13.97 10.77
CA ASP A 189 -4.59 14.97 10.30
C ASP A 189 -3.89 16.33 10.11
N ASN A 190 -4.51 17.30 9.44
CA ASN A 190 -4.05 18.70 9.44
C ASN A 190 -4.58 19.44 10.68
N LEU A 191 -4.46 18.80 11.85
CA LEU A 191 -4.95 19.31 13.13
C LEU A 191 -3.80 19.47 14.11
N LEU A 192 -3.54 20.71 14.54
CA LEU A 192 -2.64 20.95 15.67
C LEU A 192 -3.36 20.58 16.97
N LEU A 193 -2.86 19.54 17.64
CA LEU A 193 -3.47 19.04 18.87
C LEU A 193 -3.37 20.08 20.01
N ARG A 194 -4.52 20.48 20.56
CA ARG A 194 -4.64 21.35 21.75
C ARG A 194 -5.66 20.83 22.77
N ASP A 195 -6.18 19.64 22.53
CA ASP A 195 -7.11 18.94 23.39
C ASP A 195 -6.76 17.44 23.36
N PRO A 196 -6.25 16.87 24.47
CA PRO A 196 -5.89 15.45 24.55
C PRO A 196 -7.06 14.51 24.23
N ALA A 197 -8.31 14.96 24.43
CA ALA A 197 -9.50 14.15 24.18
C ALA A 197 -9.56 13.66 22.72
N VAL A 198 -9.02 14.43 21.77
CA VAL A 198 -9.00 14.02 20.35
C VAL A 198 -8.26 12.70 20.14
N VAL A 199 -7.10 12.51 20.80
CA VAL A 199 -6.30 11.27 20.66
C VAL A 199 -6.97 10.12 21.39
N VAL A 200 -7.57 10.40 22.55
CA VAL A 200 -8.32 9.41 23.34
C VAL A 200 -9.54 8.92 22.56
N ASP A 201 -10.34 9.82 22.02
CA ASP A 201 -11.54 9.51 21.24
C ASP A 201 -11.18 8.77 19.96
N ALA A 202 -10.14 9.20 19.24
CA ALA A 202 -9.66 8.48 18.07
C ALA A 202 -9.19 7.06 18.41
N ALA A 203 -8.50 6.88 19.54
CA ALA A 203 -8.12 5.56 20.01
C ALA A 203 -9.36 4.69 20.32
N ASN A 204 -10.39 5.26 20.92
CA ASN A 204 -11.61 4.52 21.31
C ASN A 204 -12.54 4.22 20.12
N THR A 205 -12.58 5.10 19.12
CA THR A 205 -13.60 5.04 18.05
C THR A 205 -13.05 4.65 16.68
N LEU A 206 -11.77 4.90 16.41
CA LEU A 206 -11.15 4.65 15.10
C LEU A 206 -10.16 3.48 15.16
N HIS A 207 -9.22 3.50 16.11
CA HIS A 207 -8.20 2.45 16.22
C HIS A 207 -7.54 2.38 17.61
N GLN A 208 -7.81 1.30 18.37
CA GLN A 208 -7.38 1.11 19.77
C GLN A 208 -5.86 1.21 20.03
N GLN A 209 -5.04 1.04 18.98
CA GLN A 209 -3.59 1.12 19.10
C GLN A 209 -3.04 2.52 18.87
N ILE A 210 -3.88 3.54 18.64
CA ILE A 210 -3.38 4.92 18.55
C ILE A 210 -2.66 5.30 19.85
N ARG A 211 -1.43 5.79 19.71
CA ARG A 211 -0.57 6.26 20.81
C ARG A 211 0.00 7.66 20.59
N ALA A 212 -0.10 8.18 19.37
CA ALA A 212 0.35 9.52 19.04
C ALA A 212 -0.49 10.13 17.91
N ALA A 213 -0.46 11.45 17.80
CA ALA A 213 -1.04 12.23 16.72
C ALA A 213 -0.03 13.23 16.16
N GLU A 214 -0.03 13.40 14.84
CA GLU A 214 0.88 14.25 14.08
C GLU A 214 0.23 14.76 12.79
N MET A 215 0.99 15.51 11.97
CA MET A 215 0.43 16.24 10.84
C MET A 215 1.04 15.90 9.47
N GLU A 216 1.82 14.81 9.30
CA GLU A 216 2.51 14.54 8.02
C GLU A 216 2.44 13.10 7.48
N ALA A 217 2.17 12.12 8.34
CA ALA A 217 2.27 10.70 7.97
C ALA A 217 1.30 10.33 6.84
N ALA A 218 0.08 10.83 6.83
CA ALA A 218 -0.88 10.54 5.77
C ALA A 218 -0.38 11.05 4.40
N GLY A 219 0.13 12.28 4.34
CA GLY A 219 0.69 12.88 3.14
C GLY A 219 1.94 12.14 2.64
N PHE A 220 2.86 11.85 3.54
CA PHE A 220 4.08 11.09 3.27
C PHE A 220 3.77 9.68 2.72
N VAL A 221 2.87 8.95 3.38
CA VAL A 221 2.47 7.59 2.96
C VAL A 221 1.73 7.63 1.62
N ALA A 222 0.85 8.61 1.42
CA ALA A 222 0.15 8.80 0.15
C ALA A 222 1.14 9.01 -1.02
N ALA A 223 2.19 9.82 -0.83
CA ALA A 223 3.21 10.02 -1.85
C ALA A 223 4.03 8.74 -2.13
N CYS A 224 4.48 8.04 -1.09
CA CYS A 224 5.25 6.80 -1.24
C CYS A 224 4.46 5.68 -1.94
N SER A 225 3.14 5.64 -1.69
CA SER A 225 2.25 4.58 -2.19
C SER A 225 1.70 4.84 -3.60
N ARG A 226 1.80 6.07 -4.12
CA ARG A 226 1.27 6.46 -5.44
C ARG A 226 2.16 6.07 -6.62
N LEU A 227 3.45 5.84 -6.39
CA LEU A 227 4.36 5.36 -7.44
C LEU A 227 4.16 3.87 -7.72
N TYR A 228 4.48 3.44 -8.93
CA TYR A 228 4.56 2.03 -9.28
C TYR A 228 5.99 1.65 -9.73
N PRO A 229 6.64 0.65 -9.09
CA PRO A 229 6.24 0.07 -7.80
C PRO A 229 6.26 1.13 -6.68
N PRO A 230 5.44 0.97 -5.62
CA PRO A 230 5.44 1.90 -4.50
C PRO A 230 6.78 1.83 -3.77
N VAL A 231 7.22 2.96 -3.22
CA VAL A 231 8.50 3.03 -2.51
C VAL A 231 8.31 2.57 -1.07
N PRO A 232 9.09 1.58 -0.60
CA PRO A 232 9.05 1.15 0.79
C PRO A 232 9.30 2.30 1.76
N TRP A 233 8.56 2.32 2.86
CA TRP A 233 8.61 3.42 3.80
C TRP A 233 8.62 2.97 5.26
N TYR A 234 9.12 3.85 6.13
CA TYR A 234 9.14 3.68 7.57
C TYR A 234 8.88 5.03 8.25
N ILE A 235 8.33 5.01 9.46
CA ILE A 235 8.00 6.23 10.20
C ILE A 235 8.51 6.06 11.64
N VAL A 236 9.07 7.14 12.20
CA VAL A 236 9.55 7.19 13.58
C VAL A 236 9.12 8.52 14.19
N ARG A 237 8.31 8.47 15.25
CA ARG A 237 7.78 9.67 15.92
C ARG A 237 8.18 9.73 17.38
N GLY A 238 8.96 10.74 17.76
CA GLY A 238 9.30 11.02 19.15
C GLY A 238 8.19 11.82 19.84
N ILE A 239 7.83 11.49 21.07
CA ILE A 239 6.75 12.19 21.79
C ILE A 239 7.27 13.48 22.40
N SER A 240 6.78 14.63 21.94
CA SER A 240 7.20 15.96 22.40
C SER A 240 6.27 16.62 23.41
N ASP A 241 5.00 16.23 23.42
CA ASP A 241 3.94 16.83 24.23
C ASP A 241 2.72 15.89 24.22
N PHE A 242 1.63 16.32 24.84
CA PHE A 242 0.35 15.58 24.86
C PHE A 242 -0.82 16.41 24.30
N GLY A 243 -0.54 17.53 23.65
CA GLY A 243 -1.56 18.48 23.19
C GLY A 243 -2.27 19.23 24.32
N ASP A 244 -1.62 19.42 25.48
CA ASP A 244 -2.17 20.14 26.62
C ASP A 244 -1.23 21.25 27.14
N TRP A 245 -1.36 21.61 28.42
CA TRP A 245 -0.56 22.66 29.06
C TRP A 245 0.89 22.22 29.31
N PHE A 246 1.19 20.93 29.36
CA PHE A 246 2.51 20.40 29.68
C PHE A 246 3.38 20.30 28.42
N LYS A 247 3.99 21.43 28.06
CA LYS A 247 4.79 21.57 26.83
C LYS A 247 6.00 22.47 27.04
N GLY A 248 7.02 22.30 26.19
CA GLY A 248 8.20 23.16 26.19
C GLY A 248 9.24 22.77 25.14
N ASP A 249 10.05 23.74 24.69
CA ASP A 249 11.02 23.57 23.61
C ASP A 249 12.07 22.49 23.90
N GLN A 250 12.39 22.28 25.17
CA GLN A 250 13.29 21.21 25.61
C GLN A 250 12.75 19.82 25.33
N PHE A 251 11.42 19.63 25.36
CA PHE A 251 10.78 18.37 25.01
C PHE A 251 10.88 18.09 23.51
N HIS A 252 10.83 19.12 22.66
CA HIS A 252 11.06 18.95 21.22
C HIS A 252 12.47 18.40 20.96
N ARG A 253 13.50 18.94 21.63
CA ARG A 253 14.88 18.44 21.53
C ARG A 253 15.02 17.01 22.02
N LEU A 254 14.38 16.67 23.14
CA LEU A 254 14.38 15.32 23.69
C LEU A 254 13.74 14.31 22.71
N ALA A 255 12.50 14.60 22.29
CA ALA A 255 11.72 13.80 21.37
C ALA A 255 12.41 13.62 20.01
N ALA A 256 12.91 14.72 19.43
CA ALA A 256 13.66 14.69 18.18
C ALA A 256 14.93 13.82 18.29
N SER A 257 15.66 13.93 19.41
CA SER A 257 16.86 13.11 19.64
C SER A 257 16.53 11.63 19.83
N ALA A 258 15.42 11.32 20.50
CA ALA A 258 14.92 9.95 20.65
C ALA A 258 14.55 9.34 19.28
N ALA A 259 13.76 10.05 18.47
CA ALA A 259 13.38 9.61 17.13
C ALA A 259 14.58 9.48 16.18
N ALA A 260 15.50 10.45 16.20
CA ALA A 260 16.69 10.45 15.35
C ALA A 260 17.67 9.32 15.70
N SER A 261 17.92 9.09 16.99
CA SER A 261 18.76 7.98 17.44
C SER A 261 18.17 6.61 17.08
N TYR A 262 16.85 6.45 17.21
CA TYR A 262 16.15 5.23 16.78
C TYR A 262 16.24 5.04 15.27
N THR A 263 16.00 6.11 14.50
CA THR A 263 16.09 6.11 13.04
C THR A 263 17.50 5.72 12.55
N ALA A 264 18.54 6.24 13.20
CA ALA A 264 19.92 5.89 12.89
C ALA A 264 20.20 4.40 13.07
N LEU A 265 19.79 3.83 14.20
CA LEU A 265 19.95 2.39 14.44
C LEU A 265 19.08 1.54 13.52
N TYR A 266 17.88 2.00 13.17
CA TYR A 266 17.03 1.30 12.20
C TYR A 266 17.75 1.18 10.85
N ILE A 267 18.30 2.28 10.33
CA ILE A 267 19.05 2.26 9.08
C ILE A 267 20.29 1.38 9.21
N GLU A 268 21.08 1.53 10.27
CA GLU A 268 22.35 0.81 10.45
C GLU A 268 22.18 -0.69 10.70
N LYS A 269 21.17 -1.10 11.48
CA LYS A 269 21.04 -2.47 12.02
C LYS A 269 19.85 -3.27 11.50
N VAL A 270 18.87 -2.60 10.90
CA VAL A 270 17.63 -3.26 10.43
C VAL A 270 17.48 -3.18 8.92
N LEU A 271 17.76 -2.03 8.31
CA LEU A 271 17.49 -1.78 6.89
C LEU A 271 18.40 -2.61 5.96
N ASP A 272 17.82 -3.65 5.37
CA ASP A 272 18.42 -4.47 4.33
C ASP A 272 17.72 -4.27 2.98
N LEU A 273 18.30 -3.45 2.11
CA LEU A 273 17.75 -3.20 0.77
C LEU A 273 17.85 -4.39 -0.18
N ARG A 274 18.64 -5.43 0.16
CA ARG A 274 18.83 -6.62 -0.68
C ARG A 274 17.58 -7.49 -0.72
N ILE A 275 16.69 -7.36 0.26
CA ILE A 275 15.44 -8.16 0.31
C ILE A 275 14.51 -7.91 -0.88
N TRP A 276 14.66 -6.78 -1.56
CA TRP A 276 13.93 -6.46 -2.79
C TRP A 276 14.77 -6.69 -4.07
N GLY A 277 15.91 -7.38 -3.97
CA GLY A 277 16.83 -7.65 -5.06
C GLY A 277 17.72 -6.46 -5.48
N PRO A 278 18.59 -6.65 -6.49
CA PRO A 278 19.22 -5.54 -7.20
C PRO A 278 18.11 -4.62 -7.71
N ALA A 279 18.33 -3.30 -7.70
CA ALA A 279 17.42 -2.40 -8.39
C ALA A 279 17.38 -2.83 -9.85
N THR A 280 16.36 -3.58 -10.27
CA THR A 280 16.13 -3.90 -11.68
C THR A 280 15.81 -2.58 -12.36
N LEU A 281 16.88 -1.94 -12.82
CA LEU A 281 17.00 -0.91 -13.85
C LEU A 281 15.87 0.13 -13.88
N ARG A 282 15.87 1.08 -12.93
CA ARG A 282 15.52 2.47 -13.30
C ARG A 282 16.68 3.04 -14.13
N ARG A 283 16.93 2.51 -15.32
CA ARG A 283 17.90 3.11 -16.25
C ARG A 283 17.35 4.48 -16.69
N PRO A 284 18.16 5.54 -16.72
CA PRO A 284 17.80 6.73 -17.48
C PRO A 284 17.63 6.32 -18.94
N VAL A 285 16.48 6.64 -19.54
CA VAL A 285 16.35 6.58 -21.00
C VAL A 285 17.24 7.69 -21.54
N ALA A 286 18.34 7.33 -22.20
CA ALA A 286 19.10 8.28 -22.99
C ALA A 286 18.24 8.71 -24.19
N PRO A 287 18.21 9.99 -24.57
CA PRO A 287 17.44 10.42 -25.73
C PRO A 287 18.02 9.76 -26.99
N GLY A 288 17.21 8.98 -27.70
CA GLY A 288 17.51 8.56 -29.08
C GLY A 288 17.86 7.10 -29.34
N GLN A 289 17.66 6.16 -28.40
CA GLN A 289 17.69 4.72 -28.73
C GLN A 289 16.33 4.07 -28.50
N ALA A 290 15.79 3.42 -29.53
CA ALA A 290 14.52 2.70 -29.48
C ALA A 290 14.53 1.67 -28.35
N ALA A 291 13.51 1.73 -27.49
CA ALA A 291 13.36 0.89 -26.33
C ALA A 291 13.32 -0.61 -26.71
N PRO A 292 13.92 -1.51 -25.92
CA PRO A 292 13.51 -2.91 -25.96
C PRO A 292 12.01 -2.97 -25.66
N ALA A 293 11.25 -3.81 -26.37
CA ALA A 293 9.80 -3.89 -26.24
C ALA A 293 9.40 -3.99 -24.75
N ALA A 294 8.72 -2.95 -24.26
CA ALA A 294 8.33 -2.84 -22.86
C ALA A 294 7.49 -4.07 -22.48
N GLU A 295 7.87 -4.77 -21.42
CA GLU A 295 6.93 -5.72 -20.81
C GLU A 295 5.70 -4.93 -20.34
N ALA A 296 4.50 -5.38 -20.70
CA ALA A 296 3.26 -4.66 -20.41
C ALA A 296 3.18 -4.14 -18.97
N GLU A 297 2.86 -2.87 -18.81
CA GLU A 297 2.75 -2.19 -17.51
C GLU A 297 1.66 -2.81 -16.64
N LEU A 298 1.85 -2.81 -15.32
CA LEU A 298 0.91 -3.40 -14.37
C LEU A 298 0.35 -2.30 -13.46
N TYR A 299 -0.94 -2.08 -13.50
CA TYR A 299 -1.61 -0.99 -12.80
C TYR A 299 -2.53 -1.53 -11.73
N GLY A 300 -2.28 -1.18 -10.47
CA GLY A 300 -3.12 -1.61 -9.34
C GLY A 300 -3.02 -3.10 -8.97
N VAL A 301 -2.17 -3.88 -9.65
CA VAL A 301 -2.04 -5.33 -9.43
C VAL A 301 -1.40 -5.61 -8.05
N PRO A 302 -2.02 -6.42 -7.17
CA PRO A 302 -1.45 -6.78 -5.87
C PRO A 302 -0.06 -7.44 -5.95
N TYR A 303 0.66 -7.51 -4.83
CA TYR A 303 1.92 -8.23 -4.77
C TYR A 303 1.73 -9.73 -5.03
N ALA A 304 2.71 -10.34 -5.71
CA ALA A 304 2.70 -11.77 -5.94
C ALA A 304 2.68 -12.54 -4.61
N PRO A 305 1.92 -13.64 -4.50
CA PRO A 305 1.96 -14.51 -3.32
C PRO A 305 3.34 -15.15 -3.12
N ASP A 306 3.77 -15.28 -1.86
CA ASP A 306 5.06 -15.88 -1.47
C ASP A 306 5.20 -17.36 -1.88
N LEU A 307 4.08 -18.07 -2.06
CA LEU A 307 4.05 -19.48 -2.46
C LEU A 307 2.86 -19.74 -3.39
N PHE A 308 3.13 -20.19 -4.61
CA PHE A 308 2.11 -20.58 -5.59
C PHE A 308 2.44 -21.97 -6.14
N VAL A 309 1.83 -23.01 -5.57
CA VAL A 309 2.14 -24.42 -5.86
C VAL A 309 0.85 -25.16 -6.24
N GLY A 310 0.93 -26.06 -7.23
CA GLY A 310 -0.13 -27.02 -7.52
C GLY A 310 -1.31 -26.50 -8.36
N ARG A 311 -1.11 -25.50 -9.23
CA ARG A 311 -2.16 -24.91 -10.10
C ARG A 311 -1.76 -24.76 -11.57
N ALA A 312 -0.79 -25.53 -12.03
CA ALA A 312 -0.28 -25.42 -13.41
C ALA A 312 -1.39 -25.64 -14.46
N ASP A 313 -2.27 -26.63 -14.25
CA ASP A 313 -3.37 -26.95 -15.16
C ASP A 313 -4.45 -25.85 -15.19
N ASP A 314 -4.81 -25.30 -14.02
CA ASP A 314 -5.76 -24.18 -13.91
C ASP A 314 -5.23 -22.93 -14.62
N ILE A 315 -3.94 -22.64 -14.42
CA ILE A 315 -3.26 -21.54 -15.10
C ILE A 315 -3.23 -21.74 -16.61
N ALA A 316 -2.88 -22.95 -17.08
CA ALA A 316 -2.87 -23.25 -18.52
C ALA A 316 -4.26 -23.07 -19.13
N ALA A 317 -5.32 -23.54 -18.45
CA ALA A 317 -6.69 -23.35 -18.89
C ALA A 317 -7.10 -21.86 -18.91
N LEU A 318 -6.68 -21.07 -17.92
CA LEU A 318 -6.94 -19.64 -17.86
C LEU A 318 -6.18 -18.87 -18.96
N LYS A 319 -4.92 -19.20 -19.22
CA LYS A 319 -4.11 -18.66 -20.31
C LYS A 319 -4.75 -18.93 -21.68
N GLY A 320 -5.22 -20.15 -21.92
CA GLY A 320 -5.92 -20.49 -23.17
C GLY A 320 -7.19 -19.64 -23.39
N ARG A 321 -7.96 -19.40 -22.33
CA ARG A 321 -9.14 -18.50 -22.39
C ARG A 321 -8.75 -17.02 -22.54
N LEU A 322 -7.57 -16.62 -22.06
CA LEU A 322 -7.01 -15.29 -22.34
C LEU A 322 -6.36 -15.20 -23.74
N GLY A 323 -6.46 -16.24 -24.58
CA GLY A 323 -5.90 -16.21 -25.94
C GLY A 323 -4.37 -16.22 -25.98
N VAL A 324 -3.73 -16.63 -24.89
CA VAL A 324 -2.27 -16.75 -24.81
C VAL A 324 -1.80 -17.91 -25.68
N GLY A 325 -0.99 -17.62 -26.71
CA GLY A 325 -0.37 -18.63 -27.59
C GLY A 325 -1.05 -18.86 -28.94
N GLU A 326 -2.17 -18.20 -29.26
CA GLU A 326 -2.80 -18.28 -30.59
C GLU A 326 -2.36 -17.12 -31.50
N ARG A 327 -1.94 -17.42 -32.74
CA ARG A 327 -1.73 -16.41 -33.79
C ARG A 327 -3.10 -15.87 -34.21
N ILE A 328 -3.39 -14.64 -33.81
CA ILE A 328 -4.69 -13.99 -34.00
C ILE A 328 -5.02 -13.85 -35.49
N ALA A 329 -5.93 -14.71 -35.95
CA ALA A 329 -6.80 -14.43 -37.10
C ALA A 329 -8.25 -14.50 -36.59
N GLY A 330 -8.83 -13.32 -36.30
CA GLY A 330 -10.28 -13.13 -36.30
C GLY A 330 -11.11 -13.61 -35.10
N MET A 331 -10.66 -13.44 -33.86
CA MET A 331 -11.53 -13.64 -32.68
C MET A 331 -11.90 -12.32 -32.00
N THR A 332 -13.07 -11.79 -32.33
CA THR A 332 -13.85 -10.87 -31.52
C THR A 332 -14.59 -11.66 -30.44
N ARG A 333 -14.17 -11.57 -29.18
CA ARG A 333 -15.04 -11.83 -28.03
C ARG A 333 -14.40 -11.32 -26.75
N THR A 334 -15.07 -10.38 -26.10
CA THR A 334 -14.90 -10.08 -24.67
C THR A 334 -15.11 -11.39 -23.89
N GLN A 335 -14.02 -12.08 -23.54
CA GLN A 335 -14.12 -13.30 -22.75
C GLN A 335 -14.26 -12.91 -21.28
N VAL A 336 -15.48 -12.97 -20.74
CA VAL A 336 -15.71 -12.90 -19.30
C VAL A 336 -15.30 -14.25 -18.72
N LEU A 337 -14.13 -14.28 -18.08
CA LEU A 337 -13.60 -15.50 -17.51
C LEU A 337 -14.21 -15.72 -16.12
N THR A 338 -15.28 -16.49 -16.11
CA THR A 338 -16.08 -16.85 -14.94
C THR A 338 -15.50 -18.06 -14.20
N ALA A 339 -15.13 -17.80 -12.95
CA ALA A 339 -14.91 -18.72 -11.83
C ALA A 339 -13.73 -19.73 -11.90
N VAL A 340 -12.73 -19.47 -11.05
CA VAL A 340 -12.10 -20.55 -10.26
C VAL A 340 -13.20 -21.08 -9.33
N ARG A 341 -13.78 -22.24 -9.68
CA ARG A 341 -14.83 -22.88 -8.90
C ARG A 341 -14.29 -23.33 -7.53
N GLY A 342 -15.11 -23.16 -6.50
CA GLY A 342 -14.99 -23.90 -5.23
C GLY A 342 -14.32 -23.12 -4.09
N TRP A 343 -15.14 -22.82 -3.08
CA TRP A 343 -14.80 -22.52 -1.68
C TRP A 343 -14.21 -21.12 -1.34
N PRO A 344 -14.72 -20.46 -0.28
CA PRO A 344 -14.10 -19.27 0.32
C PRO A 344 -12.69 -19.59 0.82
N GLY A 345 -11.73 -18.65 0.69
CA GLY A 345 -10.36 -18.81 1.23
C GLY A 345 -9.32 -19.47 0.31
N VAL A 346 -9.69 -19.90 -0.91
CA VAL A 346 -8.79 -20.68 -1.81
C VAL A 346 -7.88 -19.80 -2.70
N GLY A 347 -7.86 -18.48 -2.58
CA GLY A 347 -6.91 -17.62 -3.33
C GLY A 347 -7.28 -17.37 -4.80
N LYS A 348 -8.52 -16.91 -5.08
CA LYS A 348 -8.95 -16.49 -6.44
C LYS A 348 -8.22 -15.22 -6.88
N THR A 349 -8.20 -14.22 -5.98
CA THR A 349 -7.36 -13.04 -6.08
C THR A 349 -5.90 -13.44 -6.31
N THR A 350 -5.39 -14.44 -5.58
CA THR A 350 -4.03 -14.97 -5.73
C THR A 350 -3.72 -15.49 -7.14
N VAL A 351 -4.64 -16.24 -7.76
CA VAL A 351 -4.50 -16.74 -9.14
C VAL A 351 -4.55 -15.59 -10.15
N ALA A 352 -5.48 -14.64 -9.97
CA ALA A 352 -5.57 -13.48 -10.83
C ALA A 352 -4.30 -12.60 -10.74
N THR A 353 -3.77 -12.41 -9.53
CA THR A 353 -2.51 -11.67 -9.30
C THR A 353 -1.33 -12.36 -9.97
N TRP A 354 -1.28 -13.69 -9.93
CA TRP A 354 -0.24 -14.46 -10.63
C TRP A 354 -0.37 -14.31 -12.15
N LEU A 355 -1.57 -14.47 -12.71
CA LEU A 355 -1.83 -14.32 -14.16
C LEU A 355 -1.49 -12.93 -14.68
N ALA A 356 -1.83 -11.88 -13.92
CA ALA A 356 -1.50 -10.51 -14.28
C ALA A 356 0.02 -10.29 -14.45
N ARG A 357 0.84 -11.08 -13.74
CA ARG A 357 2.30 -10.98 -13.76
C ARG A 357 2.97 -11.95 -14.73
N ASP A 358 2.21 -12.86 -15.32
CA ASP A 358 2.72 -13.87 -16.23
C ASP A 358 3.26 -13.27 -17.53
N ALA A 359 4.42 -13.73 -17.98
CA ALA A 359 5.11 -13.17 -19.14
C ALA A 359 4.31 -13.34 -20.43
N ASP A 360 3.65 -14.47 -20.62
CA ASP A 360 2.88 -14.75 -21.84
C ASP A 360 1.59 -13.90 -21.88
N VAL A 361 0.96 -13.71 -20.72
CA VAL A 361 -0.17 -12.79 -20.57
C VAL A 361 0.26 -11.35 -20.89
N ARG A 362 1.37 -10.89 -20.32
CA ARG A 362 1.91 -9.54 -20.56
C ARG A 362 2.38 -9.35 -22.01
N HIS A 363 2.83 -10.42 -22.68
CA HIS A 363 3.09 -10.39 -24.12
C HIS A 363 1.80 -10.28 -24.95
N THR A 364 0.73 -10.93 -24.50
CA THR A 364 -0.58 -10.92 -25.17
C THR A 364 -1.30 -9.57 -25.02
N TYR A 365 -1.09 -8.86 -23.91
CA TYR A 365 -1.70 -7.55 -23.62
C TYR A 365 -0.63 -6.47 -23.45
N PRO A 366 0.04 -6.04 -24.54
CA PRO A 366 1.21 -5.18 -24.48
C PRO A 366 0.94 -3.78 -23.91
N ASP A 367 -0.31 -3.30 -23.96
CA ASP A 367 -0.68 -1.98 -23.44
C ASP A 367 -0.95 -1.97 -21.92
N GLY A 368 -0.88 -3.13 -21.27
CA GLY A 368 -0.88 -3.22 -19.80
C GLY A 368 -1.98 -4.09 -19.21
N VAL A 369 -1.85 -4.33 -17.91
CA VAL A 369 -2.85 -4.99 -17.07
C VAL A 369 -3.42 -3.98 -16.07
N LEU A 370 -4.72 -3.72 -16.16
CA LEU A 370 -5.44 -2.81 -15.27
C LEU A 370 -6.17 -3.62 -14.20
N TRP A 371 -5.88 -3.39 -12.92
CA TRP A 371 -6.52 -4.07 -11.80
C TRP A 371 -7.37 -3.12 -10.96
N VAL A 372 -8.57 -3.60 -10.62
CA VAL A 372 -9.51 -2.92 -9.73
C VAL A 372 -10.06 -3.92 -8.71
N SER A 373 -10.15 -3.54 -7.43
CA SER A 373 -10.79 -4.34 -6.37
C SER A 373 -12.03 -3.60 -5.87
N LEU A 374 -13.22 -4.20 -6.01
CA LEU A 374 -14.51 -3.51 -5.81
C LEU A 374 -15.09 -3.68 -4.40
N GLY A 375 -15.12 -4.90 -3.86
CA GLY A 375 -15.79 -5.17 -2.59
C GLY A 375 -17.32 -5.05 -2.67
N GLU A 376 -17.99 -5.07 -1.52
CA GLU A 376 -19.46 -5.17 -1.42
C GLU A 376 -20.20 -3.90 -1.86
N SER A 377 -19.67 -2.71 -1.53
CA SER A 377 -20.29 -1.40 -1.85
C SER A 377 -19.31 -0.46 -2.55
N PRO A 378 -18.90 -0.74 -3.80
CA PRO A 378 -17.87 0.02 -4.51
C PRO A 378 -18.34 1.42 -4.95
N SER A 379 -17.41 2.38 -4.96
CA SER A 379 -17.59 3.63 -5.71
C SER A 379 -17.15 3.44 -7.17
N LEU A 380 -18.07 3.04 -8.05
CA LEU A 380 -17.75 2.71 -9.45
C LEU A 380 -17.10 3.87 -10.22
N ILE A 381 -17.57 5.11 -10.02
CA ILE A 381 -16.93 6.30 -10.63
C ILE A 381 -15.51 6.48 -10.09
N GLY A 382 -15.30 6.30 -8.77
CA GLY A 382 -13.98 6.41 -8.15
C GLY A 382 -12.98 5.40 -8.70
N GLU A 383 -13.43 4.17 -8.93
CA GLU A 383 -12.61 3.09 -9.49
C GLU A 383 -12.35 3.26 -11.00
N LEU A 384 -13.34 3.69 -11.78
CA LEU A 384 -13.14 4.08 -13.18
C LEU A 384 -12.16 5.26 -13.30
N ALA A 385 -12.27 6.26 -12.41
CA ALA A 385 -11.34 7.38 -12.36
C ALA A 385 -9.93 6.94 -11.97
N ARG A 386 -9.80 5.93 -11.11
CA ARG A 386 -8.52 5.30 -10.78
C ARG A 386 -7.88 4.68 -12.02
N CYS A 387 -8.64 3.95 -12.83
CA CYS A 387 -8.17 3.46 -14.13
C CYS A 387 -7.74 4.58 -15.08
N GLY A 388 -8.52 5.66 -15.17
CA GLY A 388 -8.15 6.83 -15.97
C GLY A 388 -6.79 7.42 -15.56
N ARG A 389 -6.55 7.54 -14.25
CA ARG A 389 -5.27 8.03 -13.71
C ARG A 389 -4.10 7.11 -14.02
N TYR A 390 -4.29 5.80 -14.01
CA TYR A 390 -3.28 4.84 -14.45
C TYR A 390 -2.88 5.06 -15.92
N LEU A 391 -3.82 5.51 -16.74
CA LEU A 391 -3.58 5.88 -18.14
C LEU A 391 -3.11 7.34 -18.30
N GLY A 392 -2.77 8.03 -17.20
CA GLY A 392 -2.28 9.41 -17.21
C GLY A 392 -3.36 10.47 -17.41
N SER A 393 -4.63 10.18 -17.12
CA SER A 393 -5.74 11.11 -17.32
C SER A 393 -6.61 11.28 -16.07
N ASP A 394 -6.81 12.54 -15.68
CA ASP A 394 -7.76 12.93 -14.63
C ASP A 394 -9.17 13.23 -15.17
N SER A 395 -9.42 13.03 -16.47
CA SER A 395 -10.67 13.44 -17.14
C SER A 395 -11.95 12.77 -16.64
N ILE A 396 -11.83 11.69 -15.86
CA ILE A 396 -12.96 10.97 -15.27
C ILE A 396 -13.32 11.55 -13.88
N LEU A 397 -12.40 12.27 -13.22
CA LEU A 397 -12.68 12.93 -11.94
C LEU A 397 -13.74 14.02 -12.15
N GLY A 398 -14.87 13.90 -11.43
CA GLY A 398 -15.97 14.87 -11.50
C GLY A 398 -17.03 14.57 -12.56
N VAL A 399 -16.92 13.44 -13.28
CA VAL A 399 -17.98 12.98 -14.18
C VAL A 399 -19.23 12.59 -13.35
N PRO A 400 -20.44 13.05 -13.73
CA PRO A 400 -21.64 12.90 -12.92
C PRO A 400 -22.21 11.47 -12.88
N THR A 401 -21.91 10.64 -13.88
CA THR A 401 -22.51 9.31 -14.01
C THR A 401 -21.49 8.20 -14.28
N VAL A 402 -21.81 6.97 -13.86
CA VAL A 402 -20.99 5.77 -14.12
C VAL A 402 -20.86 5.50 -15.61
N ALA A 403 -21.92 5.76 -16.39
CA ALA A 403 -21.94 5.55 -17.83
C ALA A 403 -20.94 6.47 -18.56
N GLU A 404 -20.94 7.77 -18.23
CA GLU A 404 -19.99 8.73 -18.79
C GLU A 404 -18.54 8.44 -18.36
N ALA A 405 -18.35 7.95 -17.14
CA ALA A 405 -17.05 7.55 -16.65
C ALA A 405 -16.51 6.34 -17.42
N ALA A 406 -17.37 5.34 -17.68
CA ALA A 406 -17.05 4.17 -18.48
C ALA A 406 -16.76 4.54 -19.95
N GLU A 407 -17.54 5.45 -20.54
CA GLU A 407 -17.30 5.94 -21.91
C GLU A 407 -15.98 6.70 -22.01
N THR A 408 -15.65 7.52 -21.01
CA THR A 408 -14.38 8.24 -20.96
C THR A 408 -13.21 7.27 -20.82
N LEU A 409 -13.33 6.24 -19.97
CA LEU A 409 -12.33 5.18 -19.89
C LEU A 409 -12.21 4.41 -21.22
N ALA A 410 -13.32 4.09 -21.88
CA ALA A 410 -13.33 3.43 -23.19
C ALA A 410 -12.57 4.25 -24.24
N ARG A 411 -12.71 5.58 -24.19
CA ARG A 411 -12.00 6.51 -25.08
C ARG A 411 -10.49 6.49 -24.83
N LEU A 412 -10.07 6.46 -23.57
CA LEU A 412 -8.66 6.34 -23.17
C LEU A 412 -8.05 5.00 -23.57
N LEU A 413 -8.86 3.94 -23.59
CA LEU A 413 -8.45 2.58 -23.95
C LEU A 413 -8.55 2.28 -25.45
N ARG A 414 -9.06 3.20 -26.27
CA ARG A 414 -9.25 2.98 -27.70
C ARG A 414 -7.92 2.66 -28.39
N GLY A 415 -7.91 1.56 -29.15
CA GLY A 415 -6.73 1.09 -29.87
C GLY A 415 -5.68 0.40 -28.98
N LYS A 416 -5.98 0.16 -27.70
CA LYS A 416 -5.11 -0.57 -26.77
C LYS A 416 -5.56 -2.01 -26.60
N ARG A 417 -4.58 -2.88 -26.33
CA ARG A 417 -4.74 -4.28 -25.95
C ARG A 417 -4.35 -4.46 -24.50
N VAL A 418 -5.34 -4.36 -23.61
CA VAL A 418 -5.16 -4.47 -22.16
C VAL A 418 -5.83 -5.72 -21.60
N LEU A 419 -5.34 -6.20 -20.45
CA LEU A 419 -6.09 -7.11 -19.59
C LEU A 419 -6.70 -6.30 -18.45
N MET A 420 -8.02 -6.34 -18.30
CA MET A 420 -8.70 -5.72 -17.16
C MET A 420 -9.06 -6.77 -16.13
N VAL A 421 -8.52 -6.67 -14.92
CA VAL A 421 -8.86 -7.53 -13.79
C VAL A 421 -9.78 -6.78 -12.84
N VAL A 422 -11.00 -7.29 -12.68
CA VAL A 422 -12.01 -6.77 -11.76
C VAL A 422 -12.20 -7.76 -10.62
N ASP A 423 -11.58 -7.49 -9.49
CA ASP A 423 -11.47 -8.37 -8.34
C ASP A 423 -12.53 -8.07 -7.28
N ASP A 424 -12.96 -9.13 -6.59
CA ASP A 424 -13.97 -9.13 -5.52
C ASP A 424 -15.30 -8.47 -5.95
N VAL A 425 -15.90 -8.97 -7.04
CA VAL A 425 -17.19 -8.52 -7.56
C VAL A 425 -18.35 -9.17 -6.81
N TRP A 426 -19.25 -8.32 -6.28
CA TRP A 426 -20.42 -8.72 -5.49
C TRP A 426 -21.76 -8.61 -6.22
N GLU A 427 -21.83 -7.83 -7.29
CA GLU A 427 -23.00 -7.76 -8.18
C GLU A 427 -22.58 -7.66 -9.66
N PRO A 428 -23.37 -8.14 -10.63
CA PRO A 428 -23.06 -7.98 -12.05
C PRO A 428 -22.96 -6.50 -12.48
N SER A 429 -23.78 -5.65 -11.85
CA SER A 429 -23.80 -4.19 -12.02
C SER A 429 -22.44 -3.55 -11.72
N HIS A 430 -21.64 -4.14 -10.83
CA HIS A 430 -20.33 -3.62 -10.45
C HIS A 430 -19.29 -3.79 -11.57
N ALA A 431 -19.33 -4.91 -12.30
CA ALA A 431 -18.37 -5.22 -13.37
C ALA A 431 -18.80 -4.69 -14.75
N ALA A 432 -20.09 -4.41 -14.95
CA ALA A 432 -20.63 -3.97 -16.24
C ALA A 432 -19.95 -2.70 -16.82
N PRO A 433 -19.66 -1.63 -16.05
CA PRO A 433 -18.99 -0.43 -16.57
C PRO A 433 -17.57 -0.71 -17.09
N PHE A 434 -16.84 -1.58 -16.40
CA PHE A 434 -15.50 -2.02 -16.79
C PHE A 434 -15.52 -2.86 -18.06
N ARG A 435 -16.52 -3.75 -18.20
CA ARG A 435 -16.75 -4.51 -19.42
C ARG A 435 -17.08 -3.59 -20.60
N GLN A 436 -17.90 -2.57 -20.38
CA GLN A 436 -18.24 -1.57 -21.40
C GLN A 436 -17.02 -0.76 -21.85
N ALA A 437 -16.10 -0.47 -20.92
CA ALA A 437 -14.87 0.27 -21.21
C ALA A 437 -13.78 -0.57 -21.91
N ALA A 438 -13.83 -1.89 -21.81
CA ALA A 438 -12.81 -2.79 -22.37
C ALA A 438 -12.84 -2.81 -23.92
N PRO A 439 -11.70 -2.56 -24.60
CA PRO A 439 -11.62 -2.65 -26.05
C PRO A 439 -11.88 -4.05 -26.61
N ALA A 440 -12.21 -4.14 -27.91
CA ALA A 440 -12.51 -5.42 -28.57
C ALA A 440 -11.33 -6.41 -28.59
N GLU A 441 -10.09 -5.92 -28.64
CA GLU A 441 -8.85 -6.73 -28.62
C GLU A 441 -8.28 -6.93 -27.19
N SER A 442 -9.05 -6.57 -26.17
CA SER A 442 -8.70 -6.69 -24.76
C SER A 442 -9.50 -7.81 -24.09
N ALA A 443 -9.10 -8.21 -22.89
CA ALA A 443 -9.86 -9.18 -22.10
C ALA A 443 -10.22 -8.66 -20.71
N ILE A 444 -11.23 -9.27 -20.11
CA ILE A 444 -11.67 -8.98 -18.74
C ILE A 444 -11.68 -10.25 -17.89
N LEU A 445 -10.89 -10.23 -16.80
CA LEU A 445 -10.87 -11.27 -15.78
C LEU A 445 -11.66 -10.79 -14.57
N VAL A 446 -12.69 -11.53 -14.16
CA VAL A 446 -13.52 -11.17 -13.01
C VAL A 446 -13.31 -12.20 -11.90
N THR A 447 -13.01 -11.74 -10.68
CA THR A 447 -13.05 -12.61 -9.50
C THR A 447 -14.30 -12.30 -8.68
N THR A 448 -14.99 -13.35 -8.22
CA THR A 448 -16.20 -13.20 -7.40
C THR A 448 -16.32 -14.36 -6.41
N ARG A 449 -17.02 -14.12 -5.30
CA ARG A 449 -17.41 -15.12 -4.31
C ARG A 449 -18.79 -15.74 -4.60
N GLN A 450 -19.59 -15.12 -5.47
CA GLN A 450 -20.95 -15.56 -5.78
C GLN A 450 -20.99 -16.29 -7.13
N PRO A 451 -21.44 -17.56 -7.18
CA PRO A 451 -21.46 -18.34 -8.41
C PRO A 451 -22.31 -17.73 -9.54
N GLY A 452 -23.45 -17.12 -9.21
CA GLY A 452 -24.44 -16.64 -10.19
C GLY A 452 -24.07 -15.37 -10.96
N ILE A 453 -23.17 -14.54 -10.41
CA ILE A 453 -22.71 -13.29 -11.06
C ILE A 453 -22.00 -13.60 -12.36
N ALA A 454 -21.23 -14.67 -12.34
CA ALA A 454 -20.30 -14.99 -13.37
C ALA A 454 -21.04 -15.53 -14.63
N ASP A 455 -22.14 -16.28 -14.44
CA ASP A 455 -23.02 -16.70 -15.54
C ASP A 455 -23.78 -15.50 -16.15
N GLN A 456 -24.21 -14.55 -15.33
CA GLN A 456 -24.91 -13.34 -15.78
C GLN A 456 -24.00 -12.36 -16.53
N LEU A 457 -22.71 -12.28 -16.16
CA LEU A 457 -21.73 -11.45 -16.86
C LEU A 457 -21.35 -12.03 -18.22
N SER A 458 -21.37 -13.36 -18.38
CA SER A 458 -21.16 -14.03 -19.67
C SER A 458 -22.36 -13.91 -20.63
N LEU A 459 -23.55 -13.63 -20.10
CA LEU A 459 -24.81 -13.49 -20.83
C LEU A 459 -25.20 -12.00 -20.97
N GLY A 460 -24.50 -11.26 -21.83
CA GLY A 460 -24.92 -9.93 -22.33
C GLY A 460 -25.61 -10.02 -23.71
N PRO A 461 -26.30 -8.96 -24.18
CA PRO A 461 -27.69 -9.01 -24.67
C PRO A 461 -28.04 -9.82 -25.92
N ASP A 462 -27.08 -10.31 -26.72
CA ASP A 462 -27.37 -10.95 -28.03
C ASP A 462 -26.97 -12.43 -28.14
N GLY A 463 -26.64 -13.10 -27.03
CA GLY A 463 -26.10 -14.46 -27.03
C GLY A 463 -27.02 -15.53 -26.46
N GLY A 464 -28.20 -15.75 -27.03
CA GLY A 464 -29.06 -16.87 -26.65
C GLY A 464 -28.40 -18.23 -26.93
N VAL A 465 -28.05 -18.99 -25.90
CA VAL A 465 -27.86 -20.44 -25.99
C VAL A 465 -28.52 -21.11 -24.80
N GLN A 466 -29.51 -21.95 -25.11
CA GLN A 466 -30.34 -22.68 -24.16
C GLN A 466 -29.51 -23.74 -23.41
N PRO A 467 -29.71 -23.94 -22.09
CA PRO A 467 -28.96 -24.92 -21.34
C PRO A 467 -29.24 -26.35 -21.86
N PRO A 468 -28.22 -27.24 -21.87
CA PRO A 468 -28.40 -28.60 -22.34
C PRO A 468 -29.40 -29.34 -21.46
N ARG A 469 -30.41 -29.95 -22.08
CA ARG A 469 -31.40 -30.79 -21.38
C ARG A 469 -30.68 -31.88 -20.58
N PRO A 470 -31.09 -32.14 -19.33
CA PRO A 470 -30.46 -33.19 -18.52
C PRO A 470 -30.60 -34.54 -19.23
N ARG A 471 -29.45 -35.23 -19.40
CA ARG A 471 -29.42 -36.60 -19.91
C ARG A 471 -30.27 -37.47 -18.98
N ARG A 472 -31.30 -38.11 -19.55
CA ARG A 472 -32.10 -39.15 -18.89
C ARG A 472 -31.15 -40.14 -18.20
N ALA A 473 -31.35 -40.34 -16.90
CA ALA A 473 -30.70 -41.40 -16.15
C ALA A 473 -30.87 -42.72 -16.88
N ALA A 474 -29.76 -43.38 -17.19
CA ALA A 474 -29.75 -44.72 -17.72
C ALA A 474 -30.46 -45.63 -16.70
N ARG A 475 -31.56 -46.25 -17.13
CA ARG A 475 -32.25 -47.28 -16.36
C ARG A 475 -31.25 -48.39 -16.07
N ALA A 476 -31.03 -48.67 -14.79
CA ALA A 476 -30.33 -49.87 -14.35
C ALA A 476 -31.06 -51.10 -14.91
N ARG A 477 -30.33 -51.95 -15.64
CA ARG A 477 -30.80 -53.29 -16.01
C ARG A 477 -30.84 -54.16 -14.74
N PRO A 478 -31.91 -54.93 -14.49
CA PRO A 478 -31.95 -55.82 -13.35
C PRO A 478 -31.11 -57.08 -13.61
N THR A 479 -30.40 -57.52 -12.59
CA THR A 479 -29.69 -58.80 -12.51
C THR A 479 -30.67 -59.99 -12.54
N PRO A 480 -30.34 -61.12 -13.19
CA PRO A 480 -31.20 -62.29 -13.18
C PRO A 480 -30.95 -63.14 -11.92
N GLY A 481 -31.94 -63.17 -11.02
CA GLY A 481 -32.01 -64.09 -9.89
C GLY A 481 -32.82 -65.34 -10.25
N VAL A 482 -32.19 -66.50 -10.21
CA VAL A 482 -32.80 -67.82 -10.43
C VAL A 482 -33.46 -68.32 -9.13
N GLY A 483 -34.78 -68.56 -9.21
CA GLY A 483 -35.45 -69.74 -8.63
C GLY A 483 -35.85 -69.74 -7.15
N ARG A 484 -37.17 -69.75 -6.87
CA ARG A 484 -37.93 -70.99 -6.55
C ARG A 484 -39.35 -70.68 -6.01
N ARG A 485 -40.34 -71.18 -6.77
CA ARG A 485 -41.53 -71.98 -6.37
C ARG A 485 -42.46 -71.58 -5.20
N ARG A 486 -43.76 -71.61 -5.58
CA ARG A 486 -45.00 -71.95 -4.81
C ARG A 486 -45.48 -70.88 -3.83
N GLY A 487 -46.77 -70.51 -3.74
CA GLY A 487 -47.99 -70.91 -4.43
C GLY A 487 -49.21 -70.38 -3.66
N ARG A 488 -50.33 -70.24 -4.38
CA ARG A 488 -51.74 -70.22 -3.93
C ARG A 488 -52.34 -68.98 -3.21
N ARG A 489 -53.39 -68.49 -3.90
CA ARG A 489 -54.75 -68.10 -3.47
C ARG A 489 -55.01 -66.67 -2.97
N ALA A 490 -55.92 -66.05 -3.72
CA ALA A 490 -56.73 -64.83 -3.51
C ALA A 490 -57.81 -65.02 -2.42
N PRO A 491 -58.81 -64.11 -2.29
CA PRO A 491 -58.74 -62.65 -2.12
C PRO A 491 -59.54 -62.18 -0.88
N GLY A 492 -59.37 -60.93 -0.49
CA GLY A 492 -60.22 -60.18 0.44
C GLY A 492 -59.92 -58.69 0.29
#